data_AF-A0A9E4F476-F1
#
_entry.id   AF-A0A9E4F476-F1
#
_cell.length_a   1.000
_cell.length_b   1.000
_cell.length_c   1.000
_cell.angle_alpha   90.00
_cell.angle_beta   90.00
_cell.angle_gamma   90.00
#
_symmetry.space_group_name_H-M   'P 1'
#
loop_
_entity.id
_entity.type
_entity.pdbx_description
1 polymer ?
#
loop_
_entity_poly.entity_id
_entity_poly.type
_entity_poly.pdbx_seq_one_letter_code
_entity_poly.pdbx_strand_id
1 'polypeptide(L)'
;MMARTKRSRRSYSAGEWDRNRVRVFADPKTGRYQIEWRENGRRLTRSLGHRDWSRAKRQTDEVAAGFAVHEPNGNAEPEPLTLERLFDIYRGEVTPAKHKRSRMHDRAATQMFLGFLAPIDEEDAVPLVVAAPRV
;
A
#
# COMPACT_ATOMS: atom_id res chain seq x y z
N MET A 1 32.15 29.89 20.12
CA MET A 1 31.16 28.88 20.56
C MET A 1 29.82 29.21 19.89
N MET A 2 29.50 28.58 18.76
CA MET A 2 28.26 28.90 18.01
C MET A 2 27.08 28.21 18.69
N ALA A 3 26.19 29.02 19.29
CA ALA A 3 24.96 28.56 19.91
C ALA A 3 24.12 27.80 18.87
N ARG A 4 23.87 26.52 19.12
CA ARG A 4 23.02 25.67 18.29
C ARG A 4 21.58 26.18 18.42
N THR A 5 21.17 27.08 17.54
CA THR A 5 19.78 27.59 17.48
C THR A 5 18.86 26.38 17.39
N LYS A 6 18.05 26.18 18.43
CA LYS A 6 17.08 25.08 18.53
C LYS A 6 16.01 25.34 17.46
N ARG A 7 16.27 24.92 16.21
CA ARG A 7 15.27 24.97 15.13
C ARG A 7 14.02 24.31 15.69
N SER A 8 12.92 25.05 15.80
CA SER A 8 11.63 24.47 16.17
C SER A 8 11.25 23.49 15.06
N ARG A 9 11.57 22.22 15.27
CA ARG A 9 11.32 21.15 14.29
C ARG A 9 9.83 20.86 14.37
N ARG A 10 9.05 21.60 13.57
CA ARG A 10 7.63 21.34 13.39
C ARG A 10 7.48 19.89 12.95
N SER A 11 6.81 19.11 13.78
CA SER A 11 6.39 17.76 13.46
C SER A 11 4.92 17.61 13.79
N TYR A 12 4.19 16.91 12.95
CA TYR A 12 2.77 16.67 13.10
C TYR A 12 2.50 15.18 12.87
N SER A 13 1.50 14.65 13.54
CA SER A 13 1.05 13.27 13.35
C SER A 13 -0.44 13.27 13.06
N ALA A 14 -0.83 12.50 12.06
CA ALA A 14 -2.22 12.20 11.73
C ALA A 14 -2.48 10.69 11.94
N GLY A 15 -3.74 10.33 12.15
CA GLY A 15 -4.18 8.95 12.38
C GLY A 15 -4.10 8.49 13.84
N GLU A 16 -4.68 7.32 14.09
CA GLU A 16 -4.72 6.64 15.38
C GLU A 16 -3.46 5.80 15.60
N TRP A 17 -3.06 5.69 16.87
CA TRP A 17 -1.92 4.85 17.25
C TRP A 17 -2.16 3.39 16.83
N ASP A 18 -1.13 2.80 16.22
CA ASP A 18 -1.08 1.41 15.75
C ASP A 18 -2.05 1.02 14.62
N ARG A 19 -2.79 1.98 14.04
CA ARG A 19 -3.67 1.73 12.88
C ARG A 19 -3.14 2.40 11.61
N ASN A 20 -3.17 3.72 11.59
CA ASN A 20 -2.85 4.53 10.42
C ASN A 20 -1.98 5.74 10.78
N ARG A 21 -1.12 5.60 11.79
CA ARG A 21 -0.32 6.72 12.29
C ARG A 21 0.76 7.12 11.29
N VAL A 22 0.61 8.32 10.74
CA VAL A 22 1.58 8.96 9.86
C VAL A 22 2.15 10.18 10.55
N ARG A 23 3.47 10.35 10.51
CA ARG A 23 4.18 11.50 11.08
C ARG A 23 4.90 12.26 9.99
N VAL A 24 4.74 13.58 9.97
CA VAL A 24 5.54 14.50 9.16
C VAL A 24 6.57 15.23 9.98
N PHE A 25 7.77 15.37 9.43
CA PHE A 25 8.87 16.11 10.05
C PHE A 25 9.79 16.71 8.99
N ALA A 26 10.51 17.78 9.37
CA ALA A 26 11.52 18.36 8.50
C ALA A 26 12.84 17.57 8.56
N ASP A 27 13.38 17.24 7.39
CA ASP A 27 14.72 16.69 7.22
C ASP A 27 15.76 17.70 7.78
N PRO A 28 16.64 17.29 8.71
CA PRO A 28 17.65 18.18 9.29
C PRO A 28 18.61 18.79 8.26
N LYS A 29 18.92 18.04 7.20
CA LYS A 29 19.93 18.39 6.20
C LYS A 29 19.34 19.27 5.11
N THR A 30 18.20 18.86 4.54
CA THR A 30 17.61 19.53 3.37
C THR A 30 16.51 20.53 3.71
N GLY A 31 15.95 20.45 4.92
CA GLY A 31 14.79 21.24 5.36
C GLY A 31 13.49 20.87 4.65
N ARG A 32 13.48 19.84 3.80
CA ARG A 32 12.28 19.33 3.13
C ARG A 32 11.47 18.49 4.11
N TYR A 33 10.15 18.53 4.00
CA TYR A 33 9.29 17.68 4.79
C TYR A 33 9.33 16.24 4.29
N GLN A 34 9.30 15.32 5.24
CA GLN A 34 9.21 13.88 5.00
C GLN A 34 8.07 13.34 5.85
N ILE A 35 7.38 12.35 5.32
CA ILE A 35 6.37 11.57 6.03
C ILE A 35 6.94 10.21 6.40
N GLU A 36 6.49 9.70 7.52
CA GLU A 36 6.89 8.42 8.09
C GLU A 36 5.65 7.69 8.58
N TRP A 37 5.57 6.40 8.27
CA TRP A 37 4.49 5.52 8.69
C TRP A 37 5.02 4.12 8.95
N ARG A 38 4.18 3.27 9.53
CA ARG A 38 4.46 1.84 9.69
C ARG A 38 3.60 1.03 8.74
N GLU A 39 4.20 0.05 8.11
CA GLU A 39 3.54 -0.91 7.24
C GLU A 39 4.17 -2.29 7.50
N ASN A 40 3.36 -3.29 7.86
CA ASN A 40 3.81 -4.66 8.16
C ASN A 40 4.98 -4.71 9.18
N GLY A 41 4.88 -3.90 10.25
CA GLY A 41 5.90 -3.79 11.29
C GLY A 41 7.19 -3.04 10.88
N ARG A 42 7.32 -2.66 9.60
CA ARG A 42 8.45 -1.88 9.08
C ARG A 42 8.13 -0.40 9.10
N ARG A 43 9.13 0.41 9.48
CA ARG A 43 9.05 1.87 9.41
C ARG A 43 9.48 2.31 8.03
N LEU A 44 8.56 2.93 7.29
CA LEU A 44 8.83 3.52 5.99
C LEU A 44 8.90 5.03 6.11
N THR A 45 9.68 5.65 5.22
CA THR A 45 9.86 7.10 5.17
C THR A 45 9.90 7.55 3.74
N ARG A 46 9.16 8.61 3.43
CA ARG A 46 9.09 9.22 2.10
C ARG A 46 9.26 10.72 2.18
N SER A 47 10.08 11.27 1.29
CA SER A 47 10.23 12.72 1.15
C SER A 47 9.05 13.31 0.38
N LEU A 48 8.51 14.43 0.88
CA LEU A 48 7.47 15.21 0.20
C LEU A 48 8.06 16.18 -0.83
N GLY A 49 9.38 16.35 -0.86
CA GLY A 49 10.07 17.17 -1.86
C GLY A 49 9.94 18.70 -1.67
N HIS A 50 9.09 19.18 -0.76
CA HIS A 50 8.86 20.62 -0.51
C HIS A 50 9.08 21.04 0.95
N ARG A 51 9.14 22.37 1.17
CA ARG A 51 9.30 23.01 2.49
C ARG A 51 8.01 23.70 3.00
N ASP A 52 6.90 23.53 2.28
CA ASP A 52 5.60 24.06 2.67
C ASP A 52 4.96 23.19 3.77
N TRP A 53 4.72 23.78 4.94
CA TRP A 53 4.17 23.11 6.11
C TRP A 53 2.67 22.80 5.98
N SER A 54 1.89 23.72 5.44
CA SER A 54 0.43 23.54 5.32
C SER A 54 0.12 22.44 4.32
N ARG A 55 0.87 22.41 3.21
CA ARG A 55 0.81 21.31 2.23
C ARG A 55 1.24 19.98 2.85
N ALA A 56 2.30 19.99 3.64
CA ALA A 56 2.83 18.78 4.27
C ALA A 56 1.84 18.18 5.28
N LYS A 57 1.17 19.03 6.06
CA LYS A 57 0.10 18.62 6.96
C LYS A 57 -1.04 17.95 6.20
N ARG A 58 -1.57 18.59 5.16
CA ARG A 58 -2.67 18.04 4.35
C ARG A 58 -2.32 16.70 3.71
N GLN A 59 -1.11 16.56 3.16
CA GLN A 59 -0.65 15.28 2.61
C GLN A 59 -0.49 14.20 3.67
N THR A 60 -0.17 14.56 4.91
CA THR A 60 -0.12 13.61 6.03
C THR A 60 -1.51 13.11 6.36
N ASP A 61 -2.50 14.01 6.38
CA ASP A 61 -3.92 13.66 6.60
C ASP A 61 -4.44 12.77 5.47
N GLU A 62 -4.14 13.09 4.21
CA GLU A 62 -4.50 12.28 3.03
C GLU A 62 -3.92 10.86 3.11
N VAL A 63 -2.64 10.72 3.47
CA VAL A 63 -1.99 9.42 3.59
C VAL A 63 -2.56 8.63 4.77
N ALA A 64 -2.81 9.27 5.92
CA ALA A 64 -3.45 8.62 7.06
C ALA A 64 -4.87 8.16 6.75
N ALA A 65 -5.63 8.95 5.98
CA ALA A 65 -6.96 8.57 5.50
C ALA A 65 -6.91 7.41 4.50
N GLY A 66 -5.91 7.37 3.61
CA GLY A 66 -5.70 6.25 2.69
C GLY A 66 -5.50 4.90 3.41
N PHE A 67 -4.79 4.91 4.54
CA PHE A 67 -4.66 3.72 5.39
C PHE A 67 -5.96 3.35 6.12
N ALA A 68 -6.85 4.31 6.41
CA ALA A 68 -8.14 4.00 7.04
C ALA A 68 -9.09 3.23 6.10
N VAL A 69 -8.90 3.33 4.78
CA VAL A 69 -9.68 2.59 3.77
C VAL A 69 -9.14 1.17 3.56
N HIS A 70 -7.93 0.88 4.04
CA HIS A 70 -7.33 -0.45 4.02
C HIS A 70 -7.08 -0.87 5.45
N GLU A 71 -8.14 -1.20 6.20
CA GLU A 71 -7.97 -2.03 7.38
C GLU A 71 -7.30 -3.34 6.92
N PRO A 72 -6.09 -3.68 7.39
CA PRO A 72 -5.56 -5.02 7.17
C PRO A 72 -6.26 -6.04 8.08
N ASN A 73 -7.09 -5.58 9.03
CA ASN A 73 -7.66 -6.38 10.12
C ASN A 73 -9.02 -5.84 10.57
N GLY A 74 -9.95 -5.64 9.64
CA GLY A 74 -11.36 -5.71 10.01
C GLY A 74 -11.65 -7.17 10.31
N ASN A 75 -12.20 -7.50 11.48
CA ASN A 75 -12.55 -8.87 11.93
C ASN A 75 -13.63 -9.58 11.07
N ALA A 76 -13.80 -9.20 9.81
CA ALA A 76 -14.41 -10.06 8.82
C ALA A 76 -13.27 -10.89 8.25
N GLU A 77 -13.29 -12.22 8.44
CA GLU A 77 -12.46 -13.08 7.61
C GLU A 77 -12.70 -12.66 6.15
N PRO A 78 -11.71 -12.08 5.46
CA PRO A 78 -11.90 -11.71 4.07
C PRO A 78 -12.25 -13.01 3.35
N GLU A 79 -13.38 -13.01 2.64
CA GLU A 79 -13.76 -14.15 1.81
C GLU A 79 -12.50 -14.59 1.05
N PRO A 80 -12.03 -15.84 1.24
CA PRO A 80 -10.70 -16.24 0.82
C PRO A 80 -10.54 -15.90 -0.66
N LEU A 81 -9.54 -15.09 -0.98
CA LEU A 81 -9.31 -14.64 -2.34
C LEU A 81 -8.88 -15.85 -3.17
N THR A 82 -9.84 -16.50 -3.81
CA THR A 82 -9.58 -17.64 -4.68
C THR A 82 -8.89 -17.16 -5.95
N LEU A 83 -8.13 -18.06 -6.58
CA LEU A 83 -7.49 -17.76 -7.86
C LEU A 83 -8.54 -17.41 -8.94
N GLU A 84 -9.72 -18.02 -8.88
CA GLU A 84 -10.86 -17.68 -9.73
C GLU A 84 -11.32 -16.23 -9.50
N ARG A 85 -11.52 -15.84 -8.24
CA ARG A 85 -11.94 -14.48 -7.89
C ARG A 85 -10.92 -13.43 -8.32
N LEU A 86 -9.63 -13.74 -8.20
CA LEU A 86 -8.56 -12.86 -8.67
C LEU A 86 -8.63 -12.64 -10.19
N PHE A 87 -8.84 -13.70 -10.97
CA PHE A 87 -9.00 -13.58 -12.42
C PHE A 87 -10.29 -12.88 -12.83
N ASP A 88 -11.37 -13.00 -12.06
CA ASP A 88 -12.60 -12.23 -12.30
C ASP A 88 -12.38 -10.73 -12.16
N ILE A 89 -11.72 -10.31 -11.08
CA ILE A 89 -11.36 -8.91 -10.85
C ILE A 89 -10.46 -8.41 -11.99
N TYR A 90 -9.42 -9.17 -12.33
CA TYR A 90 -8.50 -8.82 -13.42
C TYR A 90 -9.21 -8.66 -14.78
N ARG A 91 -10.15 -9.56 -15.09
CA ARG A 91 -10.96 -9.51 -16.32
C ARG A 91 -11.94 -8.33 -16.34
N GLY A 92 -12.43 -7.91 -15.18
CA GLY A 92 -13.33 -6.76 -15.05
C GLY A 92 -12.61 -5.41 -15.14
N GLU A 93 -11.43 -5.30 -14.52
CA GLU A 93 -10.76 -4.00 -14.36
C GLU A 93 -9.66 -3.75 -15.40
N VAL A 94 -8.91 -4.78 -15.79
CA VAL A 94 -7.67 -4.63 -16.57
C VAL A 94 -7.85 -5.09 -18.02
N THR A 95 -8.43 -6.27 -18.23
CA THR A 95 -8.60 -6.85 -19.57
C THR A 95 -9.40 -5.96 -20.55
N PRO A 96 -10.44 -5.19 -20.16
CA PRO A 96 -11.22 -4.39 -21.13
C PRO A 96 -10.41 -3.29 -21.80
N ALA A 97 -9.40 -2.74 -21.11
CA ALA A 97 -8.51 -1.71 -21.64
C ALA A 97 -7.52 -2.25 -22.69
N LYS A 98 -7.40 -3.58 -22.84
CA LYS A 98 -6.44 -4.20 -23.76
C LYS A 98 -7.01 -4.42 -25.16
N HIS A 99 -6.11 -4.48 -26.15
CA HIS A 99 -6.46 -4.83 -27.53
C HIS A 99 -7.11 -6.23 -27.64
N LYS A 100 -7.98 -6.42 -28.64
CA LYS A 100 -8.77 -7.66 -28.85
C LYS A 100 -7.94 -8.94 -28.76
N ARG A 101 -6.76 -8.97 -29.39
CA ARG A 101 -5.84 -10.11 -29.35
C ARG A 101 -5.33 -10.39 -27.93
N SER A 102 -4.97 -9.35 -27.18
CA SER A 102 -4.55 -9.50 -25.78
C SER A 102 -5.68 -9.97 -24.88
N ARG A 103 -6.93 -9.57 -25.11
CA ARG A 103 -8.10 -10.07 -24.36
C ARG A 103 -8.32 -11.56 -24.57
N MET A 104 -8.09 -12.06 -25.79
CA MET A 104 -8.14 -13.49 -26.09
C MET A 104 -7.02 -14.25 -25.37
N HIS A 105 -5.81 -13.69 -25.31
CA HIS A 105 -4.70 -14.28 -24.57
C HIS A 105 -4.96 -14.31 -23.07
N ASP A 106 -5.52 -13.24 -22.49
CA ASP A 106 -5.92 -13.22 -21.08
C ASP A 106 -6.90 -14.36 -20.76
N ARG A 107 -7.92 -14.56 -21.61
CA ARG A 107 -8.90 -15.64 -21.42
C ARG A 107 -8.25 -17.03 -21.47
N ALA A 108 -7.38 -17.27 -22.43
CA ALA A 108 -6.68 -18.55 -22.54
C ALA A 108 -5.74 -18.80 -21.35
N ALA A 109 -5.00 -17.77 -20.92
CA ALA A 109 -4.12 -17.84 -19.76
C ALA A 109 -4.90 -18.15 -18.48
N THR A 110 -6.00 -17.44 -18.22
CA THR A 110 -6.87 -17.71 -17.05
C THR A 110 -7.32 -19.17 -17.01
N GLN A 111 -7.77 -19.73 -18.14
CA GLN A 111 -8.19 -21.13 -18.19
C GLN A 111 -7.04 -22.11 -17.88
N MET A 112 -5.84 -21.84 -18.39
CA MET A 112 -4.66 -22.67 -18.10
C MET A 112 -4.28 -22.59 -16.62
N PHE A 113 -4.23 -21.40 -16.04
CA PHE A 113 -3.87 -21.21 -14.63
C PHE A 113 -4.90 -21.82 -13.69
N LEU A 114 -6.20 -21.68 -13.96
CA LEU A 114 -7.23 -22.35 -13.17
C LEU A 114 -7.16 -23.88 -13.31
N GLY A 115 -6.96 -24.40 -14.51
CA GLY A 115 -6.83 -25.84 -14.71
C GLY A 115 -5.59 -26.46 -14.05
N PHE A 116 -4.50 -25.70 -13.90
CA PHE A 116 -3.25 -26.19 -13.31
C PHE A 116 -3.12 -25.92 -11.81
N LEU A 117 -3.59 -24.77 -11.31
CA LEU A 117 -3.36 -24.30 -9.94
C LEU A 117 -4.61 -24.36 -9.04
N ALA A 118 -5.82 -24.48 -9.60
CA ALA A 118 -7.02 -24.59 -8.80
C ALA A 118 -7.33 -26.00 -8.21
N PRO A 119 -6.72 -27.15 -8.62
CA PRO A 119 -7.05 -28.44 -8.03
C PRO A 119 -6.26 -28.72 -6.72
N ILE A 120 -6.06 -27.70 -5.88
CA ILE A 120 -5.56 -27.91 -4.52
C ILE A 120 -6.81 -27.90 -3.64
N ASP A 121 -7.30 -29.09 -3.31
CA ASP A 121 -8.42 -29.28 -2.37
C ASP A 121 -8.18 -28.42 -1.11
N GLU A 122 -9.25 -27.82 -0.60
CA GLU A 122 -9.23 -26.80 0.46
C GLU A 122 -8.52 -27.24 1.76
N GLU A 123 -8.26 -28.54 1.95
CA GLU A 123 -7.52 -29.07 3.10
C GLU A 123 -5.99 -28.83 3.06
N ASP A 124 -5.40 -28.58 1.88
CA ASP A 124 -3.96 -28.35 1.71
C ASP A 124 -3.63 -26.92 1.26
N ALA A 125 -4.58 -25.99 1.39
CA ALA A 125 -4.43 -24.60 0.94
C ALA A 125 -3.30 -23.88 1.69
N VAL A 126 -2.09 -23.91 1.12
CA VAL A 126 -1.02 -22.99 1.49
C VAL A 126 -1.48 -21.60 1.06
N PRO A 127 -1.59 -20.61 1.97
CA PRO A 127 -1.99 -19.27 1.60
C PRO A 127 -1.03 -18.76 0.52
N LEU A 128 -1.59 -18.22 -0.57
CA LEU A 128 -0.82 -17.57 -1.61
C LEU A 128 -0.26 -16.26 -1.03
N VAL A 129 0.84 -16.36 -0.27
CA VAL A 129 1.61 -15.21 0.19
C VAL A 129 2.24 -14.60 -1.05
N VAL A 130 1.59 -13.58 -1.61
CA VAL A 130 2.18 -12.74 -2.65
C VAL A 130 3.35 -12.01 -2.00
N ALA A 131 4.54 -12.61 -2.09
CA ALA A 131 5.78 -11.94 -1.75
C ALA A 131 5.98 -10.82 -2.77
N ALA A 132 5.64 -9.59 -2.38
CA ALA A 132 6.04 -8.42 -3.13
C ALA A 132 7.57 -8.48 -3.36
N PRO A 133 8.05 -8.24 -4.59
CA PRO A 133 9.47 -8.31 -4.90
C PRO A 133 10.24 -7.35 -3.98
N ARG A 134 11.21 -7.89 -3.25
CA ARG A 134 12.22 -7.10 -2.56
C ARG A 134 13.04 -6.37 -3.61
N VAL A 135 12.85 -5.06 -3.70
CA VAL A 135 13.77 -4.13 -4.37
C VAL A 135 14.54 -3.39 -3.29
#